data_AF-M1ADQ1-F1
#
_entry.id   AF-M1ADQ1-F1
#
_cell.length_a   1.000
_cell.length_b   1.000
_cell.length_c   1.000
_cell.angle_alpha   90.00
_cell.angle_beta   90.00
_cell.angle_gamma   90.00
#
_symmetry.space_group_name_H-M   'P 1'
#
loop_
_entity.id
_entity.type
_entity.pdbx_description
1 polymer ?
#
loop_
_entity_poly.entity_id
_entity_poly.type
_entity_poly.pdbx_seq_one_letter_code
_entity_poly.pdbx_strand_id
1 'polypeptide(L)'
;MGCNKEFCKDYLELKAEEASCYDLFRIFYSCELEKKKFLDAPEGTDKIRGIQRRWIVFVSVSMQRFLLSVRKPMNIIGSKVELLLNYPSCNGGLLKLFFNIILGEVIRPDMKSENFMSMIGQLDWRVDLDKTKNVGDNYYGPSLAIMAAKLSYENEAFTKKVITHNWQMDFIKFYSFWNAYQEVNTTQAIMFQDKVEDSNLVVVAFRGTIPYNADHWITDVDLSWYELEGVGKLHAGFMKALGLQKNKGWPKEIDESPDQKLFAYYQIRKELKMILSKNEKAKFILTGHSLGGALAILFAAILTLHEEEWLLDRLEGVYTFGQPRVGDPQFGNFMKDKFSKYDVKYYRHVYSNDMVPRLPYDDTTFFKHFGSCLYYNSFYNGKVKFLINLDYTFITESVCAHLDYSTWYL
;
A
#
# COMPACT_ATOMS: atom_id res chain seq x y z
N MET A 1 -14.93 10.64 21.75
CA MET A 1 -15.39 11.88 21.08
C MET A 1 -15.45 11.61 19.59
N GLY A 2 -16.58 11.91 18.94
CA GLY A 2 -16.75 11.69 17.50
C GLY A 2 -15.85 12.59 16.65
N CYS A 3 -15.56 12.15 15.43
CA CYS A 3 -14.82 12.90 14.42
C CYS A 3 -15.76 13.94 13.78
N ASN A 4 -15.51 15.25 13.95
CA ASN A 4 -16.40 16.30 13.43
C ASN A 4 -16.16 16.63 11.95
N LYS A 5 -15.14 16.03 11.31
CA LYS A 5 -14.82 16.13 9.87
C LYS A 5 -14.78 17.55 9.28
N GLU A 6 -14.56 18.57 10.11
CA GLU A 6 -14.57 19.99 9.71
C GLU A 6 -13.59 20.33 8.59
N PHE A 7 -12.56 19.49 8.39
CA PHE A 7 -11.57 19.63 7.33
C PHE A 7 -12.11 19.31 5.92
N CYS A 8 -13.28 18.70 5.78
CA CYS A 8 -13.79 18.21 4.51
C CYS A 8 -15.25 18.62 4.28
N LYS A 9 -15.48 19.44 3.23
CA LYS A 9 -16.82 19.88 2.85
C LYS A 9 -17.63 18.78 2.16
N ASP A 10 -16.96 17.90 1.39
CA ASP A 10 -17.61 16.85 0.61
C ASP A 10 -16.99 15.47 0.84
N TYR A 11 -17.76 14.53 1.36
CA TYR A 11 -17.27 13.17 1.64
C TYR A 11 -18.36 12.11 1.53
N LEU A 12 -17.93 10.85 1.43
CA LEU A 12 -18.78 9.67 1.57
C LEU A 12 -18.06 8.68 2.47
N GLU A 13 -18.69 8.25 3.55
CA GLU A 13 -18.11 7.26 4.46
C GLU A 13 -19.09 6.12 4.74
N LEU A 14 -18.65 4.90 4.46
CA LEU A 14 -19.38 3.67 4.70
C LEU A 14 -18.95 3.08 6.05
N LYS A 15 -19.89 2.97 6.99
CA LYS A 15 -19.72 2.34 8.30
C LYS A 15 -20.37 0.97 8.29
N ALA A 16 -19.71 -0.01 7.66
CA ALA A 16 -20.27 -1.35 7.48
C ALA A 16 -20.57 -2.08 8.81
N GLU A 17 -19.90 -1.73 9.91
CA GLU A 17 -20.17 -2.23 11.26
C GLU A 17 -21.58 -1.88 11.75
N GLU A 18 -22.13 -0.75 11.29
CA GLU A 18 -23.46 -0.26 11.67
C GLU A 18 -24.57 -0.76 10.73
N ALA A 19 -24.21 -1.44 9.64
CA ALA A 19 -25.17 -1.94 8.66
C ALA A 19 -25.83 -3.25 9.12
N SER A 20 -27.16 -3.27 9.20
CA SER A 20 -27.91 -4.51 9.40
C SER A 20 -28.15 -5.27 8.09
N CYS A 21 -28.57 -6.54 8.16
CA CYS A 21 -28.97 -7.28 6.94
C CYS A 21 -30.16 -6.62 6.26
N TYR A 22 -31.02 -5.96 7.04
CA TYR A 22 -32.17 -5.23 6.53
C TYR A 22 -31.77 -3.94 5.78
N ASP A 23 -30.71 -3.28 6.24
CA ASP A 23 -30.16 -2.10 5.57
C ASP A 23 -29.59 -2.45 4.19
N LEU A 24 -28.96 -3.61 4.04
CA LEU A 24 -28.44 -4.10 2.75
C LEU A 24 -29.55 -4.24 1.69
N PHE A 25 -30.70 -4.82 2.04
CA PHE A 25 -31.84 -4.91 1.10
C PHE A 25 -32.40 -3.54 0.75
N ARG A 26 -32.41 -2.61 1.70
CA ARG A 26 -32.91 -1.24 1.51
C ARG A 26 -32.01 -0.38 0.62
N ILE A 27 -30.76 -0.78 0.35
CA ILE A 27 -29.86 -0.04 -0.55
C ILE A 27 -30.51 0.21 -1.92
N PHE A 28 -31.26 -0.77 -2.43
CA PHE A 28 -31.89 -0.68 -3.74
C PHE A 28 -33.17 0.15 -3.76
N TYR A 29 -33.91 0.22 -2.65
CA TYR A 29 -35.27 0.77 -2.61
C TYR A 29 -35.42 2.09 -1.85
N SER A 30 -34.44 2.49 -1.04
CA SER A 30 -34.55 3.74 -0.26
C SER A 30 -34.24 4.97 -1.11
N CYS A 31 -35.07 6.01 -0.99
CA CYS A 31 -34.83 7.31 -1.63
C CYS A 31 -33.83 8.19 -0.84
N GLU A 32 -33.62 7.91 0.45
CA GLU A 32 -32.78 8.69 1.35
C GLU A 32 -31.70 7.82 1.99
N LEU A 33 -30.71 7.41 1.18
CA LEU A 33 -29.57 6.61 1.63
C LEU A 33 -28.65 7.38 2.59
N GLU A 34 -28.55 8.70 2.43
CA GLU A 34 -27.65 9.58 3.16
C GLU A 34 -28.05 9.80 4.63
N LYS A 35 -29.29 9.46 5.00
CA LYS A 35 -29.79 9.53 6.39
C LYS A 35 -29.60 8.23 7.17
N LYS A 36 -28.91 7.23 6.60
CA LYS A 36 -28.75 5.90 7.21
C LYS A 36 -27.50 5.85 8.06
N LYS A 37 -27.55 5.13 9.19
CA LYS A 37 -26.43 5.02 10.15
C LYS A 37 -25.13 4.51 9.50
N PHE A 38 -25.25 3.54 8.59
CA PHE A 38 -24.11 2.96 7.89
C PHE A 38 -23.53 3.85 6.78
N LEU A 39 -24.16 4.98 6.45
CA LEU A 39 -23.73 5.87 5.38
C LEU A 39 -23.69 7.32 5.86
N ASP A 40 -22.50 7.86 5.92
CA ASP A 40 -22.25 9.21 6.44
C ASP A 40 -21.81 10.10 5.26
N ALA A 41 -22.65 11.06 4.90
CA ALA A 41 -22.43 12.04 3.83
C ALA A 41 -23.15 13.37 4.19
N PRO A 42 -22.68 14.53 3.68
CA PRO A 42 -23.37 15.81 3.87
C PRO A 42 -24.84 15.77 3.39
N GLU A 43 -25.77 16.37 4.14
CA GLU A 43 -27.20 16.33 3.81
C GLU A 43 -27.51 17.01 2.46
N GLY A 44 -28.39 16.39 1.67
CA GLY A 44 -28.90 16.96 0.42
C GLY A 44 -28.02 16.70 -0.81
N THR A 45 -26.95 15.93 -0.66
CA THR A 45 -26.29 15.35 -1.81
C THR A 45 -27.12 14.17 -2.34
N ASP A 46 -26.91 13.75 -3.59
CA ASP A 46 -27.50 12.50 -4.05
C ASP A 46 -26.39 11.68 -4.72
N LYS A 47 -25.40 11.35 -3.88
CA LYS A 47 -24.11 10.80 -4.36
C LYS A 47 -24.27 9.40 -4.93
N ILE A 48 -25.31 8.68 -4.49
CA ILE A 48 -25.60 7.28 -4.84
C ILE A 48 -26.92 7.21 -5.62
N ARG A 49 -27.05 8.06 -6.63
CA ARG A 49 -28.08 7.90 -7.68
C ARG A 49 -27.67 6.81 -8.67
N GLY A 50 -28.65 5.96 -9.03
CA GLY A 50 -28.50 4.95 -10.07
C GLY A 50 -28.29 3.53 -9.54
N ILE A 51 -28.88 2.56 -10.24
CA ILE A 51 -28.89 1.15 -9.85
C ILE A 51 -27.48 0.55 -9.78
N GLN A 52 -26.58 0.96 -10.69
CA GLN A 52 -25.19 0.49 -10.72
C GLN A 52 -24.41 0.94 -9.48
N ARG A 53 -24.54 2.20 -9.08
CA ARG A 53 -23.85 2.72 -7.88
C ARG A 53 -24.39 2.08 -6.60
N ARG A 54 -25.70 1.89 -6.51
CA ARG A 54 -26.34 1.16 -5.41
C ARG A 54 -25.85 -0.28 -5.34
N TRP A 55 -25.70 -0.96 -6.48
CA TRP A 55 -25.13 -2.30 -6.54
C TRP A 55 -23.69 -2.34 -6.03
N ILE A 56 -22.85 -1.39 -6.46
CA ILE A 56 -21.45 -1.31 -6.03
C ILE A 56 -21.34 -1.09 -4.51
N VAL A 57 -22.14 -0.16 -3.95
CA VAL A 57 -22.21 0.08 -2.50
C VAL A 57 -22.72 -1.17 -1.77
N PHE A 58 -23.74 -1.84 -2.30
CA PHE A 58 -24.24 -3.10 -1.74
C PHE A 58 -23.16 -4.18 -1.69
N VAL A 59 -22.41 -4.38 -2.77
CA VAL A 59 -21.32 -5.36 -2.84
C VAL A 59 -20.22 -5.00 -1.83
N SER A 60 -19.79 -3.74 -1.77
CA SER A 60 -18.78 -3.27 -0.81
C SER A 60 -19.22 -3.50 0.63
N VAL A 61 -20.39 -3.00 1.04
CA VAL A 61 -20.87 -3.15 2.43
C VAL A 61 -21.10 -4.62 2.78
N SER A 62 -21.60 -5.43 1.84
CA SER A 62 -21.78 -6.88 2.04
C SER A 62 -20.44 -7.59 2.27
N MET A 63 -19.43 -7.29 1.45
CA MET A 63 -18.08 -7.85 1.57
C MET A 63 -17.43 -7.42 2.89
N GLN A 64 -17.54 -6.15 3.27
CA GLN A 64 -17.03 -5.65 4.54
C GLN A 64 -17.67 -6.38 5.73
N ARG A 65 -19.00 -6.59 5.72
CA ARG A 65 -19.70 -7.34 6.78
C ARG A 65 -19.27 -8.80 6.85
N PHE A 66 -19.09 -9.45 5.70
CA PHE A 66 -18.55 -10.80 5.64
C PHE A 66 -17.15 -10.86 6.27
N LEU A 67 -16.23 -9.97 5.86
CA LEU A 67 -14.88 -9.90 6.41
C LEU A 67 -14.86 -9.64 7.91
N LEU A 68 -15.71 -8.74 8.41
CA LEU A 68 -15.89 -8.48 9.84
C LEU A 68 -16.30 -9.75 10.60
N SER A 69 -17.21 -10.55 10.03
CA SER A 69 -17.68 -11.81 10.64
C SER A 69 -16.59 -12.89 10.73
N VAL A 70 -15.64 -12.89 9.79
CA VAL A 70 -14.54 -13.88 9.75
C VAL A 70 -13.22 -13.31 10.27
N ARG A 71 -13.19 -12.09 10.80
CA ARG A 71 -11.97 -11.39 11.24
C ARG A 71 -11.10 -12.21 12.19
N LYS A 72 -11.69 -12.71 13.29
CA LYS A 72 -10.98 -13.54 14.28
C LYS A 72 -10.52 -14.89 13.72
N PRO A 73 -11.39 -15.72 13.10
CA PRO A 73 -10.95 -17.02 12.59
C PRO A 73 -9.90 -16.88 11.48
N MET A 74 -10.03 -15.89 10.59
CA MET A 74 -9.07 -15.63 9.52
C MET A 74 -7.68 -15.32 10.08
N ASN A 75 -7.58 -14.45 11.08
CA ASN A 75 -6.30 -14.11 11.71
C ASN A 75 -5.66 -15.33 12.40
N ILE A 76 -6.46 -16.13 13.13
CA ILE A 76 -5.97 -17.37 13.79
C ILE A 76 -5.46 -18.38 12.77
N ILE A 77 -6.20 -18.58 11.66
CA ILE A 77 -5.79 -19.48 10.58
C ILE A 77 -4.47 -18.99 9.98
N GLY A 78 -4.37 -17.69 9.68
CA GLY A 78 -3.15 -17.10 9.14
C GLY A 78 -1.93 -17.30 10.02
N SER A 79 -2.02 -16.96 11.31
CA SER A 79 -0.91 -17.17 12.25
C SER A 79 -0.49 -18.64 12.33
N LYS A 80 -1.44 -19.58 12.27
CA LYS A 80 -1.13 -21.02 12.28
C LYS A 80 -0.47 -21.48 10.98
N VAL A 81 -0.98 -21.05 9.83
CA VAL A 81 -0.43 -21.38 8.52
C VAL A 81 1.00 -20.86 8.40
N GLU A 82 1.26 -19.60 8.75
CA GLU A 82 2.61 -19.02 8.75
C GLU A 82 3.55 -19.77 9.69
N LEU A 83 3.11 -20.12 10.90
CA LEU A 83 3.91 -20.91 11.82
C LEU A 83 4.25 -22.28 11.22
N LEU A 84 3.26 -22.98 10.65
CA LEU A 84 3.41 -24.28 9.99
C LEU A 84 4.41 -24.24 8.83
N LEU A 85 4.34 -23.22 7.99
CA LEU A 85 5.26 -23.05 6.85
C LEU A 85 6.71 -22.83 7.29
N ASN A 86 6.95 -22.28 8.48
CA ASN A 86 8.30 -22.03 8.99
C ASN A 86 8.90 -23.19 9.81
N TYR A 87 8.13 -24.22 10.20
CA TYR A 87 8.70 -25.37 10.92
C TYR A 87 9.79 -26.11 10.14
N PRO A 88 9.63 -26.39 8.83
CA PRO A 88 10.67 -27.06 8.06
C PRO A 88 11.97 -26.26 8.03
N SER A 89 11.93 -24.95 7.76
CA SER A 89 13.15 -24.12 7.68
C SER A 89 13.87 -24.04 9.04
N CYS A 90 13.15 -23.87 10.14
CA CYS A 90 13.74 -23.82 11.49
C CYS A 90 14.35 -25.16 11.95
N ASN A 91 13.89 -26.29 11.41
CA ASN A 91 14.35 -27.62 11.82
C ASN A 91 15.33 -28.26 10.81
N GLY A 92 15.81 -27.52 9.80
CA GLY A 92 16.78 -28.01 8.82
C GLY A 92 16.17 -28.88 7.71
N GLY A 93 14.92 -28.62 7.35
CA GLY A 93 14.17 -29.27 6.27
C GLY A 93 13.08 -30.24 6.77
N LEU A 94 12.23 -30.70 5.84
CA LEU A 94 11.10 -31.57 6.15
C LEU A 94 11.51 -32.91 6.78
N LEU A 95 12.58 -33.53 6.26
CA LEU A 95 13.09 -34.80 6.78
C LEU A 95 13.59 -34.66 8.22
N LYS A 96 14.38 -33.62 8.49
CA LYS A 96 14.91 -33.38 9.82
C LYS A 96 13.82 -32.96 10.81
N LEU A 97 12.82 -32.20 10.36
CA LEU A 97 11.61 -31.93 11.15
C LEU A 97 10.90 -33.22 11.56
N PHE A 98 10.72 -34.18 10.64
CA PHE A 98 10.10 -35.47 10.97
C PHE A 98 10.87 -36.23 12.06
N PHE A 99 12.19 -36.30 11.97
CA PHE A 99 13.00 -36.91 13.02
C PHE A 99 12.94 -36.13 14.34
N ASN A 100 13.00 -34.80 14.30
CA ASN A 100 12.87 -33.96 15.50
C ASN A 100 11.52 -34.15 16.19
N ILE A 101 10.43 -34.39 15.44
CA ILE A 101 9.11 -34.72 15.99
C ILE A 101 9.16 -36.05 16.75
N ILE A 102 9.78 -37.08 16.18
CA ILE A 102 9.92 -38.40 16.82
C ILE A 102 10.81 -38.30 18.07
N LEU A 103 11.88 -37.51 18.02
CA LEU A 103 12.85 -37.35 19.10
C LEU A 103 12.40 -36.35 20.19
N GLY A 104 11.34 -35.58 19.95
CA GLY A 104 10.88 -34.53 20.87
C GLY A 104 11.74 -33.25 20.87
N GLU A 105 12.63 -33.09 19.89
CA GLU A 105 13.60 -31.98 19.76
C GLU A 105 13.14 -30.89 18.78
N VAL A 106 11.83 -30.74 18.59
CA VAL A 106 11.28 -29.77 17.61
C VAL A 106 11.57 -28.34 18.03
N ILE A 107 12.30 -27.61 17.19
CA ILE A 107 12.53 -26.17 17.34
C ILE A 107 11.27 -25.44 16.84
N ARG A 108 10.64 -24.67 17.72
CA ARG A 108 9.48 -23.85 17.37
C ARG A 108 9.93 -22.58 16.65
N PRO A 109 9.30 -22.21 15.51
CA PRO A 109 9.59 -20.95 14.83
C PRO A 109 9.31 -19.75 15.72
N ASP A 110 10.25 -18.81 15.79
CA ASP A 110 10.07 -17.50 16.43
C ASP A 110 9.74 -16.46 15.35
N MET A 111 8.55 -15.86 15.44
CA MET A 111 8.06 -14.84 14.49
C MET A 111 8.94 -13.59 14.42
N LYS A 112 9.78 -13.32 15.43
CA LYS A 112 10.70 -12.18 15.46
C LYS A 112 12.11 -12.54 14.98
N SER A 113 12.34 -13.79 14.61
CA SER A 113 13.64 -14.26 14.17
C SER A 113 13.98 -13.80 12.75
N GLU A 114 15.26 -13.60 12.49
CA GLU A 114 15.83 -13.35 11.16
C GLU A 114 15.70 -14.54 10.18
N ASN A 115 15.26 -15.71 10.66
CA ASN A 115 15.02 -16.89 9.84
C ASN A 115 13.53 -17.17 9.61
N PHE A 116 12.65 -16.35 10.20
CA PHE A 116 11.21 -16.45 10.00
C PHE A 116 10.83 -15.66 8.74
N MET A 117 10.08 -16.30 7.85
CA MET A 117 9.55 -15.69 6.65
C MET A 117 8.03 -15.61 6.70
N SER A 118 7.47 -14.49 6.25
CA SER A 118 6.04 -14.30 6.05
C SER A 118 5.51 -15.30 5.01
N MET A 119 4.19 -15.43 4.89
CA MET A 119 3.63 -16.25 3.81
C MET A 119 4.08 -15.76 2.41
N ILE A 120 4.27 -14.45 2.23
CA ILE A 120 4.75 -13.88 0.95
C ILE A 120 6.18 -14.33 0.67
N GLY A 121 7.06 -14.30 1.67
CA GLY A 121 8.42 -14.82 1.56
C GLY A 121 8.47 -16.34 1.34
N GLN A 122 7.51 -17.10 1.88
CA GLN A 122 7.43 -18.55 1.64
C GLN A 122 6.95 -18.88 0.21
N LEU A 123 6.07 -18.06 -0.37
CA LEU A 123 5.64 -18.20 -1.77
C LEU A 123 6.74 -17.80 -2.76
N ASP A 124 7.58 -16.85 -2.39
CA ASP A 124 8.75 -16.45 -3.17
C ASP A 124 9.96 -16.24 -2.26
N TRP A 125 10.87 -17.21 -2.27
CA TRP A 125 12.05 -17.25 -1.40
C TRP A 125 13.20 -16.35 -1.86
N ARG A 126 13.13 -15.78 -3.07
CA ARG A 126 14.23 -15.00 -3.64
C ARG A 126 14.40 -13.67 -2.90
N VAL A 127 15.62 -13.37 -2.50
CA VAL A 127 15.95 -12.09 -1.84
C VAL A 127 17.02 -11.31 -2.58
N ASP A 128 17.73 -11.92 -3.53
CA ASP A 128 18.87 -11.28 -4.17
C ASP A 128 18.45 -10.25 -5.23
N LEU A 129 19.19 -9.14 -5.30
CA LEU A 129 19.02 -8.13 -6.33
C LEU A 129 19.58 -8.64 -7.67
N ASP A 130 19.03 -8.10 -8.76
CA ASP A 130 19.52 -8.37 -10.11
C ASP A 130 20.93 -7.77 -10.30
N LYS A 131 21.94 -8.63 -10.39
CA LYS A 131 23.35 -8.22 -10.53
C LYS A 131 23.66 -7.58 -11.89
N THR A 132 22.74 -7.65 -12.85
CA THR A 132 22.95 -7.08 -14.20
C THR A 132 22.58 -5.60 -14.28
N LYS A 133 21.85 -5.07 -13.29
CA LYS A 133 21.34 -3.69 -13.29
C LYS A 133 22.21 -2.83 -12.39
N ASN A 134 22.79 -1.78 -12.94
CA ASN A 134 23.66 -0.87 -12.22
C ASN A 134 22.94 0.42 -11.82
N VAL A 135 23.45 1.07 -10.79
CA VAL A 135 22.98 2.40 -10.39
C VAL A 135 23.14 3.37 -11.57
N GLY A 136 22.07 4.09 -11.90
CA GLY A 136 22.00 4.97 -13.08
C GLY A 136 21.26 4.37 -14.28
N ASP A 137 21.05 3.05 -14.31
CA ASP A 137 20.15 2.44 -15.28
C ASP A 137 18.70 2.85 -14.96
N ASN A 138 17.92 3.17 -15.98
CA ASN A 138 16.49 3.49 -15.84
C ASN A 138 15.69 2.36 -15.18
N TYR A 139 16.24 1.15 -15.11
CA TYR A 139 15.62 -0.05 -14.54
C TYR A 139 16.05 -0.36 -13.10
N TYR A 140 17.08 0.32 -12.57
CA TYR A 140 17.58 0.08 -11.22
C TYR A 140 16.52 0.41 -10.17
N GLY A 141 15.99 1.64 -10.19
CA GLY A 141 14.93 2.10 -9.28
C GLY A 141 13.71 1.15 -9.24
N PRO A 142 13.07 0.83 -10.39
CA PRO A 142 11.98 -0.15 -10.43
C PRO A 142 12.34 -1.54 -9.89
N SER A 143 13.56 -2.04 -10.17
CA SER A 143 13.98 -3.38 -9.76
C SER A 143 14.30 -3.46 -8.27
N LEU A 144 14.87 -2.39 -7.69
CA LEU A 144 15.02 -2.28 -6.25
C LEU A 144 13.65 -2.11 -5.57
N ALA A 145 12.76 -1.32 -6.19
CA ALA A 145 11.44 -1.03 -5.66
C ALA A 145 10.55 -2.27 -5.53
N ILE A 146 10.59 -3.21 -6.48
CA ILE A 146 9.81 -4.46 -6.39
C ILE A 146 10.30 -5.36 -5.25
N MET A 147 11.63 -5.48 -5.10
CA MET A 147 12.24 -6.26 -4.03
C MET A 147 11.96 -5.63 -2.66
N ALA A 148 12.01 -4.30 -2.56
CA ALA A 148 11.66 -3.57 -1.35
C ALA A 148 10.17 -3.68 -1.00
N ALA A 149 9.27 -3.59 -1.99
CA ALA A 149 7.84 -3.78 -1.80
C ALA A 149 7.52 -5.17 -1.26
N LYS A 150 8.19 -6.22 -1.77
CA LYS A 150 8.07 -7.58 -1.25
C LYS A 150 8.65 -7.70 0.16
N LEU A 151 9.87 -7.19 0.39
CA LEU A 151 10.54 -7.28 1.68
C LEU A 151 9.75 -6.58 2.80
N SER A 152 8.96 -5.56 2.47
CA SER A 152 8.10 -4.86 3.45
C SER A 152 7.07 -5.75 4.17
N TYR A 153 6.79 -6.96 3.66
CA TYR A 153 5.94 -7.95 4.32
C TYR A 153 6.64 -8.74 5.43
N GLU A 154 7.97 -8.75 5.43
CA GLU A 154 8.77 -9.53 6.36
C GLU A 154 8.92 -8.84 7.72
N ASN A 155 9.39 -9.59 8.72
CA ASN A 155 9.66 -9.02 10.03
C ASN A 155 10.93 -8.14 10.04
N GLU A 156 11.10 -7.30 11.06
CA GLU A 156 12.23 -6.36 11.17
C GLU A 156 13.60 -7.06 11.14
N ALA A 157 13.75 -8.21 11.82
CA ALA A 157 15.03 -8.92 11.89
C ALA A 157 15.43 -9.52 10.53
N PHE A 158 14.49 -10.17 9.84
CA PHE A 158 14.72 -10.70 8.49
C PHE A 158 15.01 -9.56 7.50
N THR A 159 14.21 -8.49 7.55
CA THR A 159 14.37 -7.30 6.71
C THR A 159 15.76 -6.68 6.88
N LYS A 160 16.18 -6.45 8.13
CA LYS A 160 17.49 -5.90 8.44
C LYS A 160 18.60 -6.79 7.91
N LYS A 161 18.50 -8.11 8.12
CA LYS A 161 19.47 -9.09 7.60
C LYS A 161 19.63 -9.01 6.09
N VAL A 162 18.53 -9.02 5.34
CA VAL A 162 18.55 -8.94 3.87
C VAL A 162 19.18 -7.63 3.40
N ILE A 163 18.74 -6.49 3.94
CA ILE A 163 19.24 -5.18 3.50
C ILE A 163 20.74 -5.04 3.79
N THR A 164 21.20 -5.41 4.99
CA THR A 164 22.59 -5.19 5.39
C THR A 164 23.55 -6.24 4.84
N HIS A 165 23.15 -7.52 4.79
CA HIS A 165 24.04 -8.62 4.41
C HIS A 165 23.89 -9.02 2.95
N ASN A 166 22.66 -9.14 2.43
CA ASN A 166 22.45 -9.54 1.04
C ASN A 166 22.61 -8.35 0.08
N TRP A 167 22.00 -7.20 0.40
CA TRP A 167 22.02 -6.03 -0.48
C TRP A 167 23.18 -5.08 -0.20
N GLN A 168 23.86 -5.25 0.94
CA GLN A 168 24.97 -4.40 1.38
C GLN A 168 24.60 -2.91 1.51
N MET A 169 23.34 -2.64 1.85
CA MET A 169 22.77 -1.29 2.00
C MET A 169 22.62 -0.90 3.48
N ASP A 170 22.41 0.38 3.76
CA ASP A 170 22.16 0.88 5.12
C ASP A 170 20.69 0.75 5.50
N PHE A 171 20.40 -0.18 6.40
CA PHE A 171 19.10 -0.24 7.04
C PHE A 171 18.89 0.97 7.96
N ILE A 172 17.85 1.77 7.69
CA ILE A 172 17.51 2.93 8.53
C ILE A 172 16.57 2.46 9.64
N LYS A 173 15.36 2.02 9.28
CA LYS A 173 14.34 1.67 10.26
C LYS A 173 13.20 0.85 9.66
N PHE A 174 12.63 -0.03 10.50
CA PHE A 174 11.32 -0.65 10.29
C PHE A 174 10.31 0.07 11.17
N TYR A 175 9.26 0.62 10.57
CA TYR A 175 8.24 1.37 11.28
C TYR A 175 6.93 0.62 11.40
N SER A 176 6.24 0.85 12.52
CA SER A 176 4.85 0.47 12.76
C SER A 176 4.11 1.73 13.22
N PHE A 177 3.18 2.20 12.40
CA PHE A 177 2.55 3.51 12.54
C PHE A 177 1.12 3.40 13.05
N TRP A 178 0.75 4.38 13.87
CA TRP A 178 -0.54 4.53 14.50
C TRP A 178 -1.61 5.02 13.52
N ASN A 179 -2.76 4.33 13.51
CA ASN A 179 -3.96 4.79 12.81
C ASN A 179 -4.93 5.40 13.84
N ALA A 180 -5.16 6.71 13.76
CA ALA A 180 -6.02 7.42 14.71
C ALA A 180 -7.47 6.92 14.71
N TYR A 181 -7.98 6.38 13.60
CA TYR A 181 -9.37 5.97 13.45
C TYR A 181 -9.62 4.56 14.00
N GLN A 182 -8.64 3.66 13.85
CA GLN A 182 -8.70 2.29 14.38
C GLN A 182 -8.09 2.15 15.78
N GLU A 183 -7.34 3.16 16.23
CA GLU A 183 -6.67 3.20 17.53
C GLU A 183 -5.73 2.01 17.77
N VAL A 184 -5.04 1.60 16.71
CA VAL A 184 -4.01 0.57 16.70
C VAL A 184 -2.95 0.87 15.63
N ASN A 185 -1.79 0.22 15.72
CA ASN A 185 -0.78 0.30 14.67
C ASN A 185 -1.14 -0.66 13.52
N THR A 186 -1.47 -0.12 12.34
CA THR A 186 -1.84 -0.94 11.17
C THR A 186 -0.89 -0.78 9.99
N THR A 187 -0.32 0.41 9.81
CA THR A 187 0.56 0.71 8.69
C THR A 187 2.00 0.38 9.05
N GLN A 188 2.70 -0.32 8.15
CA GLN A 188 4.13 -0.60 8.29
C GLN A 188 4.88 -0.11 7.06
N ALA A 189 6.12 0.33 7.27
CA ALA A 189 7.02 0.70 6.20
C ALA A 189 8.47 0.41 6.58
N ILE A 190 9.28 0.13 5.58
CA ILE A 190 10.73 -0.02 5.72
C ILE A 190 11.41 1.16 5.04
N MET A 191 12.47 1.65 5.69
CA MET A 191 13.35 2.67 5.14
C MET A 191 14.79 2.16 5.15
N PHE A 192 15.46 2.30 4.03
CA PHE A 192 16.88 2.00 3.89
C PHE A 192 17.53 2.89 2.83
N GLN A 193 18.85 2.92 2.82
CA GLN A 193 19.64 3.77 1.96
C GLN A 193 20.66 2.94 1.20
N ASP A 194 20.69 3.14 -0.11
CA ASP A 194 21.71 2.56 -0.97
C ASP A 194 23.06 3.27 -0.79
N LYS A 195 24.14 2.48 -0.80
CA LYS A 195 25.54 2.92 -0.58
C LYS A 195 26.34 3.09 -1.87
N VAL A 196 25.82 2.64 -3.00
CA VAL A 196 26.61 2.51 -4.23
C VAL A 196 26.82 3.88 -4.88
N GLU A 197 27.93 4.52 -4.48
CA GLU A 197 28.64 5.70 -5.00
C GLU A 197 27.84 7.00 -5.26
N ASP A 198 28.18 8.05 -4.49
CA ASP A 198 27.87 9.49 -4.61
C ASP A 198 26.39 9.96 -4.71
N SER A 199 25.45 9.13 -5.16
CA SER A 199 24.00 9.41 -5.13
C SER A 199 23.30 8.50 -4.13
N ASN A 200 23.22 8.94 -2.88
CA ASN A 200 22.58 8.22 -1.78
C ASN A 200 21.05 8.10 -2.01
N LEU A 201 20.59 7.03 -2.66
CA LEU A 201 19.18 6.77 -2.90
C LEU A 201 18.51 6.21 -1.63
N VAL A 202 17.51 6.91 -1.10
CA VAL A 202 16.69 6.44 0.02
C VAL A 202 15.46 5.72 -0.52
N VAL A 203 15.17 4.53 -0.02
CA VAL A 203 13.98 3.76 -0.40
C VAL A 203 13.00 3.75 0.75
N VAL A 204 11.75 4.14 0.49
CA VAL A 204 10.63 3.99 1.41
C VAL A 204 9.65 2.98 0.82
N ALA A 205 9.52 1.81 1.44
CA ALA A 205 8.59 0.78 0.98
C ALA A 205 7.48 0.54 2.01
N PHE A 206 6.24 0.79 1.61
CA PHE A 206 5.05 0.54 2.42
C PHE A 206 4.58 -0.91 2.26
N ARG A 207 4.22 -1.53 3.39
CA ARG A 207 3.62 -2.85 3.41
C ARG A 207 2.16 -2.82 2.95
N GLY A 208 1.79 -3.80 2.15
CA GLY A 208 0.40 -4.00 1.73
C GLY A 208 -0.42 -4.90 2.66
N THR A 209 -1.50 -5.45 2.10
CA THR A 209 -2.47 -6.30 2.80
C THR A 209 -1.89 -7.67 3.16
N ILE A 210 -1.92 -8.02 4.45
CA ILE A 210 -1.56 -9.38 4.89
C ILE A 210 -2.72 -10.31 4.49
N PRO A 211 -2.48 -11.42 3.79
CA PRO A 211 -3.55 -12.25 3.23
C PRO A 211 -4.59 -12.74 4.22
N TYR A 212 -4.22 -12.96 5.48
CA TYR A 212 -5.12 -13.41 6.55
C TYR A 212 -5.56 -12.29 7.53
N ASN A 213 -5.45 -11.03 7.13
CA ASN A 213 -5.88 -9.88 7.94
C ASN A 213 -7.13 -9.21 7.33
N ALA A 214 -8.29 -9.52 7.89
CA ALA A 214 -9.57 -8.99 7.41
C ALA A 214 -9.67 -7.45 7.45
N ASP A 215 -9.02 -6.77 8.39
CA ASP A 215 -9.07 -5.31 8.51
C ASP A 215 -8.37 -4.62 7.33
N HIS A 216 -7.29 -5.23 6.84
CA HIS A 216 -6.58 -4.75 5.65
C HIS A 216 -7.45 -4.95 4.40
N TRP A 217 -8.08 -6.11 4.25
CA TRP A 217 -9.03 -6.38 3.15
C TRP A 217 -10.26 -5.47 3.19
N ILE A 218 -10.80 -5.17 4.36
CA ILE A 218 -11.91 -4.21 4.54
C ILE A 218 -11.50 -2.84 4.00
N THR A 219 -10.27 -2.41 4.25
CA THR A 219 -9.74 -1.14 3.76
C THR A 219 -9.68 -1.11 2.23
N ASP A 220 -9.34 -2.24 1.58
CA ASP A 220 -9.22 -2.32 0.11
C ASP A 220 -10.59 -2.35 -0.62
N VAL A 221 -11.64 -2.85 0.05
CA VAL A 221 -13.00 -2.91 -0.51
C VAL A 221 -13.88 -1.75 -0.07
N ASP A 222 -13.39 -0.90 0.82
CA ASP A 222 -14.06 0.33 1.23
C ASP A 222 -14.18 1.27 0.02
N LEU A 223 -15.34 1.92 -0.12
CA LEU A 223 -15.58 2.90 -1.19
C LEU A 223 -15.65 4.32 -0.63
N SER A 224 -15.33 4.47 0.65
CA SER A 224 -15.33 5.76 1.32
C SER A 224 -14.27 6.68 0.72
N TRP A 225 -14.60 7.96 0.60
CA TRP A 225 -13.69 9.00 0.12
C TRP A 225 -13.91 10.31 0.85
N TYR A 226 -12.85 11.11 0.92
CA TYR A 226 -12.92 12.52 1.30
C TYR A 226 -12.42 13.37 0.14
N GLU A 227 -13.12 14.46 -0.16
CA GLU A 227 -12.68 15.44 -1.17
C GLU A 227 -11.73 16.45 -0.52
N LEU A 228 -10.53 16.58 -1.10
CA LEU A 228 -9.59 17.62 -0.72
C LEU A 228 -9.67 18.77 -1.72
N GLU A 229 -9.87 19.99 -1.21
CA GLU A 229 -10.06 21.20 -2.02
C GLU A 229 -8.85 21.41 -2.96
N GLY A 230 -9.11 21.56 -4.25
CA GLY A 230 -8.08 21.72 -5.29
C GLY A 230 -7.34 20.44 -5.69
N VAL A 231 -7.53 19.32 -4.98
CA VAL A 231 -6.88 18.04 -5.27
C VAL A 231 -7.86 17.04 -5.89
N GLY A 232 -9.06 16.91 -5.34
CA GLY A 232 -10.07 15.92 -5.77
C GLY A 232 -10.38 14.88 -4.70
N LYS A 233 -11.11 13.83 -5.08
CA LYS A 233 -11.58 12.78 -4.15
C LYS A 233 -10.53 11.71 -3.96
N LEU A 234 -10.24 11.39 -2.70
CA LEU A 234 -9.25 10.41 -2.29
C LEU A 234 -9.86 9.36 -1.37
N HIS A 235 -9.39 8.13 -1.51
CA HIS A 235 -9.88 7.00 -0.74
C HIS A 235 -9.63 7.19 0.76
N ALA A 236 -10.72 7.16 1.55
CA ALA A 236 -10.70 7.47 2.97
C ALA A 236 -9.85 6.48 3.77
N GLY A 237 -10.01 5.17 3.52
CA GLY A 237 -9.22 4.12 4.18
C GLY A 237 -7.71 4.34 4.08
N PHE A 238 -7.20 4.57 2.86
CA PHE A 238 -5.78 4.86 2.64
C PHE A 238 -5.31 6.15 3.32
N MET A 239 -6.14 7.22 3.33
CA MET A 239 -5.80 8.44 4.06
C MET A 239 -5.72 8.21 5.57
N LYS A 240 -6.66 7.48 6.16
CA LYS A 240 -6.65 7.10 7.57
C LYS A 240 -5.40 6.27 7.92
N ALA A 241 -5.04 5.31 7.06
CA ALA A 241 -3.87 4.46 7.24
C ALA A 241 -2.54 5.24 7.12
N LEU A 242 -2.46 6.22 6.23
CA LEU A 242 -1.25 7.04 6.06
C LEU A 242 -1.05 8.05 7.19
N GLY A 243 -2.12 8.46 7.90
CA GLY A 243 -2.01 9.33 9.07
C GLY A 243 -2.92 10.55 9.07
N LEU A 244 -4.07 10.50 8.37
CA LEU A 244 -5.11 11.53 8.45
C LEU A 244 -5.52 11.77 9.92
N GLN A 245 -5.69 13.04 10.29
CA GLN A 245 -6.08 13.44 11.64
C GLN A 245 -7.59 13.66 11.72
N LYS A 246 -8.27 13.01 12.70
CA LYS A 246 -9.74 13.00 12.85
C LYS A 246 -10.40 14.37 12.60
N ASN A 247 -9.95 15.42 13.28
CA ASN A 247 -10.61 16.73 13.18
C ASN A 247 -9.85 17.75 12.32
N LYS A 248 -8.53 17.63 12.24
CA LYS A 248 -7.66 18.60 11.55
C LYS A 248 -7.40 18.24 10.07
N GLY A 249 -7.78 17.04 9.63
CA GLY A 249 -7.48 16.55 8.29
C GLY A 249 -5.98 16.32 8.09
N TRP A 250 -5.39 17.06 7.16
CA TRP A 250 -3.95 17.06 6.88
C TRP A 250 -3.31 18.39 7.32
N PRO A 251 -3.14 18.63 8.63
CA PRO A 251 -2.38 19.80 9.08
C PRO A 251 -0.94 19.69 8.60
N LYS A 252 -0.30 20.82 8.27
CA LYS A 252 1.10 20.79 7.79
C LYS A 252 2.06 20.22 8.83
N GLU A 253 1.82 20.48 10.10
CA GLU A 253 2.56 19.90 11.23
C GLU A 253 1.58 19.34 12.28
N ILE A 254 2.03 18.34 13.02
CA ILE A 254 1.28 17.76 14.14
C ILE A 254 2.00 18.03 15.45
N ASP A 255 1.23 18.31 16.49
CA ASP A 255 1.74 18.46 17.85
C ASP A 255 2.34 17.11 18.30
N GLU A 256 3.53 17.14 18.91
CA GLU A 256 4.14 15.92 19.45
C GLU A 256 3.24 15.37 20.56
N SER A 257 2.62 14.21 20.30
CA SER A 257 1.72 13.61 21.28
C SER A 257 2.52 13.17 22.51
N PRO A 258 1.99 13.33 23.74
CA PRO A 258 2.62 12.81 24.95
C PRO A 258 2.93 11.31 24.88
N ASP A 259 2.14 10.55 24.10
CA ASP A 259 2.22 9.10 23.95
C ASP A 259 3.17 8.64 22.82
N GLN A 260 3.95 9.53 22.21
CA GLN A 260 4.85 9.23 21.07
C GLN A 260 4.18 8.47 19.90
N LYS A 261 2.90 8.74 19.61
CA LYS A 261 2.20 8.11 18.48
C LYS A 261 2.81 8.56 17.15
N LEU A 262 3.38 7.60 16.41
CA LEU A 262 4.00 7.85 15.11
C LEU A 262 2.97 7.70 13.98
N PHE A 263 2.76 8.76 13.23
CA PHE A 263 1.92 8.74 12.02
C PHE A 263 2.80 8.64 10.78
N ALA A 264 2.42 7.77 9.83
CA ALA A 264 3.29 7.36 8.72
C ALA A 264 3.77 8.56 7.89
N TYR A 265 2.85 9.41 7.43
CA TYR A 265 3.21 10.59 6.64
C TYR A 265 4.20 11.51 7.38
N TYR A 266 3.86 11.93 8.60
CA TYR A 266 4.63 12.92 9.34
C TYR A 266 6.01 12.41 9.74
N GLN A 267 6.08 11.17 10.24
CA GLN A 267 7.35 10.58 10.65
C GLN A 267 8.27 10.35 9.45
N ILE A 268 7.78 9.73 8.36
CA ILE A 268 8.61 9.47 7.17
C ILE A 268 9.05 10.80 6.54
N ARG A 269 8.18 11.81 6.46
CA ARG A 269 8.55 13.14 5.97
C ARG A 269 9.67 13.77 6.81
N LYS A 270 9.58 13.69 8.14
CA LYS A 270 10.61 14.18 9.07
C LYS A 270 11.94 13.46 8.83
N GLU A 271 11.92 12.14 8.74
CA GLU A 271 13.10 11.30 8.51
C GLU A 271 13.76 11.58 7.16
N LEU A 272 12.97 11.68 6.08
CA LEU A 272 13.47 12.07 4.76
C LEU A 272 14.15 13.43 4.80
N LYS A 273 13.57 14.44 5.46
CA LYS A 273 14.22 15.76 5.64
C LYS A 273 15.55 15.66 6.39
N MET A 274 15.62 14.83 7.43
CA MET A 274 16.87 14.64 8.18
C MET A 274 17.95 13.90 7.39
N ILE A 275 17.59 12.90 6.59
CA ILE A 275 18.56 12.10 5.83
C ILE A 275 19.03 12.85 4.59
N LEU A 276 18.10 13.42 3.84
CA LEU A 276 18.39 14.11 2.58
C LEU A 276 19.09 15.45 2.80
N SER A 277 18.98 16.07 3.98
CA SER A 277 19.75 17.29 4.30
C SER A 277 21.24 17.04 4.49
N LYS A 278 21.67 15.78 4.70
CA LYS A 278 23.08 15.41 4.85
C LYS A 278 23.82 15.30 3.52
N ASN A 279 23.09 15.11 2.41
CA ASN A 279 23.65 15.04 1.07
C ASN A 279 22.69 15.69 0.09
N GLU A 280 23.06 16.84 -0.46
CA GLU A 280 22.22 17.62 -1.36
C GLU A 280 21.81 16.86 -2.64
N LYS A 281 22.64 15.90 -3.09
CA LYS A 281 22.38 15.05 -4.26
C LYS A 281 21.53 13.81 -3.94
N ALA A 282 21.27 13.53 -2.66
CA ALA A 282 20.46 12.39 -2.26
C ALA A 282 19.03 12.53 -2.79
N LYS A 283 18.52 11.45 -3.35
CA LYS A 283 17.15 11.31 -3.82
C LYS A 283 16.45 10.22 -3.04
N PHE A 284 15.13 10.13 -3.19
CA PHE A 284 14.37 9.01 -2.65
C PHE A 284 13.34 8.48 -3.62
N ILE A 285 12.98 7.21 -3.42
CA ILE A 285 11.88 6.55 -4.13
C ILE A 285 10.83 6.06 -3.13
N LEU A 286 9.58 6.10 -3.57
CA LEU A 286 8.45 5.54 -2.84
C LEU A 286 7.98 4.28 -3.55
N THR A 287 7.75 3.22 -2.79
CA THR A 287 7.28 1.95 -3.34
C THR A 287 6.32 1.22 -2.41
N GLY A 288 5.61 0.26 -2.98
CA GLY A 288 4.76 -0.65 -2.24
C GLY A 288 3.93 -1.53 -3.16
N HIS A 289 3.46 -2.64 -2.59
CA HIS A 289 2.59 -3.59 -3.26
C HIS A 289 1.16 -3.52 -2.69
N SER A 290 0.13 -3.68 -3.53
CA SER A 290 -1.29 -3.66 -3.13
C SER A 290 -1.61 -2.36 -2.35
N LEU A 291 -2.17 -2.44 -1.14
CA LEU A 291 -2.39 -1.31 -0.22
C LEU A 291 -1.12 -0.45 -0.05
N GLY A 292 0.07 -1.06 0.01
CA GLY A 292 1.33 -0.33 0.14
C GLY A 292 1.61 0.57 -1.07
N GLY A 293 1.22 0.13 -2.27
CA GLY A 293 1.31 0.98 -3.47
C GLY A 293 0.38 2.19 -3.37
N ALA A 294 -0.82 2.01 -2.83
CA ALA A 294 -1.76 3.12 -2.60
C ALA A 294 -1.21 4.14 -1.59
N LEU A 295 -0.58 3.66 -0.51
CA LEU A 295 0.09 4.50 0.47
C LEU A 295 1.28 5.26 -0.12
N ALA A 296 2.06 4.62 -1.01
CA ALA A 296 3.20 5.26 -1.67
C ALA A 296 2.77 6.46 -2.54
N ILE A 297 1.76 6.29 -3.40
CA ILE A 297 1.28 7.41 -4.24
C ILE A 297 0.55 8.47 -3.41
N LEU A 298 -0.16 8.06 -2.37
CA LEU A 298 -0.84 8.99 -1.46
C LEU A 298 0.17 9.81 -0.65
N PHE A 299 1.30 9.23 -0.24
CA PHE A 299 2.38 9.97 0.41
C PHE A 299 2.91 11.10 -0.49
N ALA A 300 3.15 10.82 -1.77
CA ALA A 300 3.53 11.85 -2.74
C ALA A 300 2.44 12.91 -2.93
N ALA A 301 1.17 12.52 -2.89
CA ALA A 301 0.05 13.46 -2.95
C ALA A 301 0.00 14.41 -1.75
N ILE A 302 0.22 13.91 -0.53
CA ILE A 302 0.21 14.77 0.67
C ILE A 302 1.47 15.64 0.72
N LEU A 303 2.63 15.19 0.23
CA LEU A 303 3.79 16.08 0.01
C LEU A 303 3.44 17.26 -0.91
N THR A 304 2.72 16.95 -1.98
CA THR A 304 2.27 17.96 -2.96
C THR A 304 1.24 18.92 -2.35
N LEU A 305 0.28 18.42 -1.57
CA LEU A 305 -0.70 19.22 -0.84
C LEU A 305 -0.04 20.16 0.17
N HIS A 306 1.01 19.70 0.87
CA HIS A 306 1.73 20.51 1.86
C HIS A 306 2.79 21.44 1.26
N GLU A 307 2.90 21.46 -0.08
CA GLU A 307 3.89 22.26 -0.82
C GLU A 307 5.32 21.98 -0.36
N GLU A 308 5.64 20.71 -0.14
CA GLU A 308 6.99 20.26 0.25
C GLU A 308 7.93 20.23 -0.96
N GLU A 309 8.10 21.37 -1.64
CA GLU A 309 8.84 21.49 -2.92
C GLU A 309 10.25 20.89 -2.83
N TRP A 310 10.97 21.16 -1.73
CA TRP A 310 12.32 20.64 -1.50
C TRP A 310 12.40 19.10 -1.46
N LEU A 311 11.35 18.43 -0.96
CA LEU A 311 11.24 16.97 -1.02
C LEU A 311 10.79 16.51 -2.40
N LEU A 312 9.85 17.22 -3.04
CA LEU A 312 9.37 16.86 -4.38
C LEU A 312 10.49 16.91 -5.43
N ASP A 313 11.41 17.89 -5.35
CA ASP A 313 12.61 17.98 -6.19
C ASP A 313 13.57 16.78 -6.02
N ARG A 314 13.47 16.07 -4.88
CA ARG A 314 14.30 14.91 -4.54
C ARG A 314 13.57 13.58 -4.68
N LEU A 315 12.29 13.61 -5.02
CA LEU A 315 11.50 12.41 -5.28
C LEU A 315 11.83 11.91 -6.69
N GLU A 316 12.73 10.93 -6.78
CA GLU A 316 13.12 10.36 -8.08
C GLU A 316 11.97 9.61 -8.75
N GLY A 317 11.16 8.91 -7.95
CA GLY A 317 10.03 8.20 -8.49
C GLY A 317 9.15 7.49 -7.48
N VAL A 318 7.97 7.15 -7.95
CA VAL A 318 6.97 6.33 -7.28
C VAL A 318 6.75 5.08 -8.13
N TYR A 319 7.13 3.92 -7.60
CA TYR A 319 7.01 2.65 -8.29
C TYR A 319 6.06 1.76 -7.51
N THR A 320 4.95 1.36 -8.12
CA THR A 320 3.90 0.63 -7.40
C THR A 320 3.58 -0.67 -8.11
N PHE A 321 3.16 -1.68 -7.34
CA PHE A 321 2.89 -3.04 -7.83
C PHE A 321 1.51 -3.46 -7.36
N GLY A 322 0.61 -3.85 -8.27
CA GLY A 322 -0.75 -4.25 -7.89
C GLY A 322 -1.55 -3.12 -7.20
N GLN A 323 -1.23 -1.85 -7.49
CA GLN A 323 -1.84 -0.70 -6.81
C GLN A 323 -3.36 -0.60 -7.11
N PRO A 324 -4.23 -0.50 -6.09
CA PRO A 324 -5.64 -0.17 -6.30
C PRO A 324 -5.82 1.29 -6.75
N ARG A 325 -7.03 1.67 -7.15
CA ARG A 325 -7.33 3.06 -7.50
C ARG A 325 -7.42 3.90 -6.21
N VAL A 326 -6.73 5.04 -6.19
CA VAL A 326 -6.55 5.86 -4.97
C VAL A 326 -7.42 7.11 -4.94
N GLY A 327 -7.74 7.67 -6.11
CA GLY A 327 -8.56 8.87 -6.20
C GLY A 327 -9.30 8.97 -7.54
N ASP A 328 -10.01 10.06 -7.71
CA ASP A 328 -10.82 10.36 -8.89
C ASP A 328 -10.00 10.95 -10.06
N PRO A 329 -10.62 11.25 -11.22
CA PRO A 329 -9.92 11.89 -12.33
C PRO A 329 -9.28 13.25 -12.00
N GLN A 330 -9.89 14.03 -11.10
CA GLN A 330 -9.34 15.34 -10.70
C GLN A 330 -8.01 15.14 -9.96
N PHE A 331 -7.96 14.20 -9.02
CA PHE A 331 -6.73 13.78 -8.35
C PHE A 331 -5.67 13.33 -9.35
N GLY A 332 -6.07 12.52 -10.33
CA GLY A 332 -5.16 12.05 -11.37
C GLY A 332 -4.55 13.18 -12.21
N ASN A 333 -5.31 14.24 -12.51
CA ASN A 333 -4.80 15.39 -13.24
C ASN A 333 -3.91 16.27 -12.36
N PHE A 334 -4.34 16.56 -11.13
CA PHE A 334 -3.56 17.30 -10.13
C PHE A 334 -2.16 16.70 -9.96
N MET A 335 -2.07 15.37 -9.81
CA MET A 335 -0.78 14.69 -9.64
C MET A 335 0.07 14.67 -10.90
N LYS A 336 -0.52 14.55 -12.10
CA LYS A 336 0.23 14.62 -13.36
C LYS A 336 0.93 15.96 -13.53
N ASP A 337 0.21 17.05 -13.28
CA ASP A 337 0.75 18.41 -13.41
C ASP A 337 1.94 18.60 -12.45
N LYS A 338 1.80 18.12 -11.22
CA LYS A 338 2.83 18.24 -10.18
C LYS A 338 4.02 17.34 -10.43
N PHE A 339 3.81 16.10 -10.86
CA PHE A 339 4.90 15.19 -11.24
C PHE A 339 5.65 15.68 -12.47
N SER A 340 4.96 16.30 -13.44
CA SER A 340 5.63 16.94 -14.57
C SER A 340 6.47 18.16 -14.15
N LYS A 341 6.03 18.93 -13.15
CA LYS A 341 6.80 20.09 -12.63
C LYS A 341 8.13 19.66 -12.00
N TYR A 342 8.13 18.56 -11.26
CA TYR A 342 9.27 18.09 -10.47
C TYR A 342 10.04 16.92 -11.10
N ASP A 343 9.71 16.54 -12.35
CA ASP A 343 10.29 15.39 -13.07
C ASP A 343 10.21 14.06 -12.28
N VAL A 344 9.08 13.83 -11.61
CA VAL A 344 8.84 12.62 -10.81
C VAL A 344 8.38 11.48 -11.71
N LYS A 345 9.15 10.38 -11.73
CA LYS A 345 8.76 9.16 -12.45
C LYS A 345 7.64 8.43 -11.72
N TYR A 346 6.50 8.18 -12.37
CA TYR A 346 5.42 7.38 -11.80
C TYR A 346 5.05 6.20 -12.69
N TYR A 347 5.33 4.99 -12.20
CA TYR A 347 5.02 3.75 -12.91
C TYR A 347 4.21 2.80 -12.04
N ARG A 348 3.06 2.39 -12.56
CA ARG A 348 2.22 1.35 -11.97
C ARG A 348 2.45 0.04 -12.71
N HIS A 349 2.94 -0.96 -12.00
CA HIS A 349 3.16 -2.31 -12.52
C HIS A 349 1.92 -3.15 -12.23
N VAL A 350 1.32 -3.70 -13.28
CA VAL A 350 0.10 -4.51 -13.21
C VAL A 350 0.37 -5.87 -13.82
N TYR A 351 0.11 -6.94 -13.06
CA TYR A 351 0.35 -8.29 -13.51
C TYR A 351 -0.95 -8.99 -13.93
N SER A 352 -1.06 -9.37 -15.20
CA SER A 352 -2.05 -10.30 -15.73
C SER A 352 -3.48 -10.05 -15.21
N ASN A 353 -4.06 -11.03 -14.52
CA ASN A 353 -5.41 -11.02 -13.97
C ASN A 353 -5.50 -10.49 -12.53
N ASP A 354 -4.45 -9.84 -12.01
CA ASP A 354 -4.44 -9.24 -10.67
C ASP A 354 -5.68 -8.35 -10.41
N MET A 355 -6.54 -8.78 -9.50
CA MET A 355 -7.80 -8.10 -9.24
C MET A 355 -7.62 -6.77 -8.51
N VAL A 356 -6.52 -6.55 -7.80
CA VAL A 356 -6.34 -5.39 -6.93
C VAL A 356 -6.31 -4.07 -7.72
N PRO A 357 -5.56 -3.93 -8.83
CA PRO A 357 -5.65 -2.77 -9.72
C PRO A 357 -7.02 -2.56 -10.37
N ARG A 358 -7.94 -3.52 -10.26
CA ARG A 358 -9.30 -3.40 -10.79
C ARG A 358 -10.28 -2.90 -9.72
N LEU A 359 -9.83 -2.74 -8.48
CA LEU A 359 -10.60 -2.21 -7.36
C LEU A 359 -10.14 -0.80 -6.94
N PRO A 360 -11.05 0.05 -6.42
CA PRO A 360 -12.51 0.01 -6.63
C PRO A 360 -12.89 -0.09 -8.12
N TYR A 361 -14.07 -0.66 -8.42
CA TYR A 361 -14.56 -0.85 -9.80
C TYR A 361 -14.49 0.43 -10.64
N ASP A 362 -14.19 0.29 -11.94
CA ASP A 362 -14.14 1.40 -12.90
C ASP A 362 -15.55 1.92 -13.21
N ASP A 363 -16.09 2.74 -12.31
CA ASP A 363 -17.13 3.70 -12.66
C ASP A 363 -16.43 5.02 -13.01
N THR A 364 -16.89 5.67 -14.07
CA THR A 364 -16.51 7.03 -14.49
C THR A 364 -16.47 8.08 -13.36
N THR A 365 -17.07 7.80 -12.20
CA THR A 365 -17.36 8.81 -11.17
C THR A 365 -16.58 8.68 -9.85
N PHE A 366 -16.12 7.48 -9.46
CA PHE A 366 -15.56 7.29 -8.10
C PHE A 366 -14.04 7.31 -8.06
N PHE A 367 -13.40 6.34 -8.70
CA PHE A 367 -11.95 6.20 -8.65
C PHE A 367 -11.42 5.84 -10.03
N LYS A 368 -10.30 6.47 -10.42
CA LYS A 368 -9.60 6.23 -11.69
C LYS A 368 -8.11 6.12 -11.48
N HIS A 369 -7.48 5.29 -12.29
CA HIS A 369 -6.03 5.24 -12.38
C HIS A 369 -5.51 6.43 -13.18
N PHE A 370 -4.31 6.89 -12.83
CA PHE A 370 -3.53 7.83 -13.61
C PHE A 370 -2.07 7.34 -13.71
N GLY A 371 -1.24 8.08 -14.46
CA GLY A 371 0.15 7.72 -14.71
C GLY A 371 0.32 6.54 -15.66
N SER A 372 1.58 6.17 -15.89
CA SER A 372 1.98 5.13 -16.83
C SER A 372 1.71 3.74 -16.26
N CYS A 373 1.03 2.88 -17.04
CA CYS A 373 0.74 1.50 -16.67
C CYS A 373 1.69 0.54 -17.42
N LEU A 374 2.53 -0.16 -16.68
CA LEU A 374 3.37 -1.24 -17.18
C LEU A 374 2.65 -2.57 -16.91
N TYR A 375 2.02 -3.12 -17.94
CA TYR A 375 1.26 -4.36 -17.86
C TYR A 375 2.15 -5.55 -18.23
N TYR A 376 2.15 -6.60 -17.41
CA TYR A 376 2.86 -7.84 -17.70
C TYR A 376 1.86 -8.98 -17.87
N ASN A 377 1.96 -9.76 -18.94
CA ASN A 377 1.08 -10.92 -19.13
C ASN A 377 1.54 -12.12 -18.27
N SER A 378 0.81 -13.24 -18.32
CA SER A 378 1.14 -14.48 -17.58
C SER A 378 2.45 -15.16 -17.99
N PHE A 379 3.09 -14.70 -19.06
CA PHE A 379 4.41 -15.14 -19.52
C PHE A 379 5.47 -14.06 -19.25
N TYR A 380 5.14 -13.07 -18.44
CA TYR A 380 5.97 -11.92 -18.08
C TYR A 380 6.33 -10.97 -19.20
N ASN A 381 5.80 -11.16 -20.41
CA ASN A 381 6.01 -10.20 -21.49
C ASN A 381 5.32 -8.87 -21.13
N GLY A 382 6.13 -7.82 -21.01
CA GLY A 382 5.64 -6.47 -20.75
C GLY A 382 4.84 -5.91 -21.94
N LYS A 383 3.91 -5.01 -21.66
CA LYS A 383 3.26 -4.09 -22.59
C LYS A 383 3.01 -2.80 -21.84
N VAL A 384 3.42 -1.66 -22.40
CA VAL A 384 3.05 -0.37 -21.80
C VAL A 384 1.68 0.03 -22.29
N LYS A 385 0.75 0.24 -21.36
CA LYS A 385 -0.55 0.82 -21.66
C LYS A 385 -0.53 2.28 -21.20
N PHE A 386 -0.30 3.18 -22.14
CA PHE A 386 -0.48 4.62 -21.92
C PHE A 386 -1.96 4.99 -22.06
N LEU A 387 -2.44 5.91 -21.22
CA LEU A 387 -3.78 6.50 -21.32
C LEU A 387 -3.82 7.73 -22.25
N ILE A 388 -3.04 7.75 -23.34
CA ILE A 388 -3.18 8.53 -24.62
C ILE A 388 -1.81 8.49 -25.34
N ASN A 389 -1.86 8.42 -26.67
CA ASN A 389 -0.77 8.24 -27.67
C ASN A 389 0.53 9.01 -27.40
N LEU A 390 1.64 8.27 -27.40
CA LEU A 390 2.85 8.50 -28.21
C LEU A 390 3.74 7.24 -28.14
N ASP A 391 4.27 6.85 -29.30
CA ASP A 391 5.06 5.64 -29.57
C ASP A 391 6.24 5.46 -28.62
N TYR A 392 6.48 4.25 -28.09
CA TYR A 392 7.80 3.61 -27.93
C TYR A 392 7.62 2.12 -27.57
N THR A 393 7.79 1.24 -28.56
CA THR A 393 8.19 -0.16 -28.39
C THR A 393 9.55 -0.18 -27.66
N PHE A 394 9.84 -1.17 -26.79
CA PHE A 394 11.12 -1.46 -26.07
C PHE A 394 11.08 -1.51 -24.52
N ILE A 395 9.93 -1.67 -23.86
CA ILE A 395 9.82 -1.76 -22.39
C ILE A 395 9.60 -3.21 -21.87
N THR A 396 9.82 -4.24 -22.70
CA THR A 396 9.16 -5.55 -22.49
C THR A 396 10.03 -6.71 -22.00
N GLU A 397 11.35 -6.59 -21.86
CA GLU A 397 12.21 -7.79 -21.67
C GLU A 397 12.92 -7.95 -20.30
N SER A 398 13.17 -6.90 -19.49
CA SER A 398 14.06 -7.04 -18.32
C SER A 398 13.42 -7.03 -16.92
N VAL A 399 12.08 -7.02 -16.83
CA VAL A 399 11.38 -7.24 -15.54
C VAL A 399 10.99 -8.72 -15.39
N CYS A 400 11.08 -9.52 -16.47
CA CYS A 400 10.67 -10.92 -16.52
C CYS A 400 11.37 -11.84 -15.50
N ALA A 401 12.66 -11.64 -15.23
CA ALA A 401 13.42 -12.55 -14.36
C ALA A 401 12.98 -12.44 -12.88
N HIS A 402 12.56 -11.25 -12.44
CA HIS A 402 12.10 -10.99 -11.07
C HIS A 402 10.58 -11.09 -10.95
N LEU A 403 9.87 -10.99 -12.08
CA LEU A 403 8.46 -11.23 -12.14
C LEU A 403 8.10 -12.72 -12.14
N ASP A 404 9.02 -13.70 -12.08
CA ASP A 404 8.68 -15.15 -12.02
C ASP A 404 7.82 -15.47 -10.77
N TYR A 405 6.55 -15.10 -10.89
CA TYR A 405 5.45 -15.03 -9.94
C TYR A 405 4.50 -16.17 -10.32
N SER A 406 5.00 -17.40 -10.22
CA SER A 406 4.12 -18.55 -10.14
C SER A 406 3.40 -18.47 -8.79
N THR A 407 2.08 -18.28 -8.81
CA THR A 407 1.13 -18.29 -7.66
C THR A 407 0.65 -16.95 -7.10
N TRP A 408 0.10 -16.08 -7.95
CA TRP A 408 -0.95 -15.15 -7.51
C TRP A 408 -2.32 -15.84 -7.59
N TYR A 409 -2.69 -16.54 -6.51
CA TYR A 409 -4.09 -16.86 -6.19
C TYR A 409 -4.37 -16.31 -4.80
N LEU A 410 -4.98 -15.13 -4.73
CA LEU A 410 -6.04 -14.74 -3.80
C LEU A 410 -6.81 -13.58 -4.43
#